data_AF-A0A8T3Z0A6-F1
#
_entry.id   AF-A0A8T3Z0A6-F1
#
_cell.length_a   1.000
_cell.length_b   1.000
_cell.length_c   1.000
_cell.angle_alpha   90.00
_cell.angle_beta   90.00
_cell.angle_gamma   90.00
#
_symmetry.space_group_name_H-M   'P 1'
#
loop_
_entity.id
_entity.type
_entity.pdbx_description
1 polymer ?
#
loop_
_entity_poly.entity_id
_entity_poly.type
_entity_poly.pdbx_seq_one_letter_code
_entity_poly.pdbx_strand_id
1 'polypeptide(L)'
;MLSPERIKEAEINVLTYLRDGLLKTDREYREDIFRAYIEKSDESLEVAGFLSENEMSSLWITVTSYYSMYYIANAVLYHMRYEVSGEISHKVTCDALIHLVRGKLKNNLIEEFEDAQDEALQLTNPEEADDIILTLDYERKKRSKFQYEMDVEIKDSRAKTSFERAKLFNLEMNKLLIN
;
A
#
# COMPACT_ATOMS: atom_id res chain seq x y z
N MET A 1 -9.19 4.58 -13.65
CA MET A 1 -9.89 3.29 -13.77
C MET A 1 -8.86 2.25 -14.19
N LEU A 2 -8.63 1.21 -13.38
CA LEU A 2 -7.70 0.13 -13.69
C LEU A 2 -7.92 -0.42 -15.09
N SER A 3 -6.84 -0.61 -15.83
CA SER A 3 -6.92 -1.15 -17.18
C SER A 3 -7.35 -2.63 -17.16
N PRO A 4 -8.05 -3.11 -18.21
CA PRO A 4 -8.35 -4.53 -18.36
C PRO A 4 -7.11 -5.41 -18.30
N GLU A 5 -5.97 -4.91 -18.81
CA GLU A 5 -4.69 -5.59 -18.78
C GLU A 5 -4.18 -5.76 -17.34
N ARG A 6 -4.23 -4.70 -16.52
CA ARG A 6 -3.79 -4.74 -15.11
C ARG A 6 -4.66 -5.68 -14.28
N ILE A 7 -5.97 -5.66 -14.52
CA ILE A 7 -6.94 -6.58 -13.91
C ILE A 7 -6.59 -8.04 -14.22
N LYS A 8 -6.32 -8.34 -15.49
CA LYS A 8 -5.97 -9.68 -15.95
C LYS A 8 -4.61 -10.13 -15.41
N GLU A 9 -3.65 -9.21 -15.31
CA GLU A 9 -2.36 -9.48 -14.69
C GLU A 9 -2.52 -9.87 -13.22
N ALA A 10 -3.28 -9.10 -12.44
CA ALA A 10 -3.56 -9.41 -11.04
C ALA A 10 -4.24 -10.78 -10.88
N GLU A 11 -5.21 -11.09 -11.74
CA GLU A 11 -5.88 -12.40 -11.78
C GLU A 11 -4.89 -13.56 -11.99
N ILE A 12 -3.96 -13.43 -12.94
CA ILE A 12 -2.93 -14.45 -13.22
C ILE A 12 -1.92 -14.54 -12.08
N ASN A 13 -1.50 -13.40 -11.53
CA ASN A 13 -0.53 -13.33 -10.44
C ASN A 13 -1.07 -13.99 -9.17
N VAL A 14 -2.33 -13.77 -8.81
CA VAL A 14 -2.93 -14.39 -7.61
C VAL A 14 -2.96 -15.91 -7.70
N LEU A 15 -3.26 -16.48 -8.87
CA LEU A 15 -3.18 -17.93 -9.07
C LEU A 15 -1.75 -18.46 -8.86
N THR A 16 -0.76 -17.69 -9.30
CA THR A 16 0.66 -18.00 -9.08
C THR A 16 1.02 -17.91 -7.60
N TYR A 17 0.57 -16.87 -6.89
CA TYR A 17 0.84 -16.68 -5.46
C TYR A 17 0.23 -17.77 -4.59
N LEU A 18 -0.96 -18.26 -4.94
CA LEU A 18 -1.59 -19.40 -4.27
C LEU A 18 -0.77 -20.68 -4.45
N ARG A 19 -0.29 -20.94 -5.67
CA ARG A 19 0.55 -22.11 -5.97
C ARG A 19 1.90 -22.04 -5.26
N ASP A 20 2.51 -20.87 -5.25
CA ASP A 20 3.87 -20.66 -4.73
C ASP A 20 3.87 -20.39 -3.20
N GLY A 21 2.70 -20.38 -2.57
CA GLY A 21 2.54 -20.20 -1.12
C GLY A 21 2.77 -18.77 -0.62
N LEU A 22 2.79 -17.79 -1.52
CA LEU A 22 2.88 -16.36 -1.19
C LEU A 22 1.53 -15.77 -0.74
N LEU A 23 0.43 -16.38 -1.18
CA LEU A 23 -0.92 -16.16 -0.66
C LEU A 23 -1.46 -17.50 -0.15
N LYS A 24 -1.78 -17.60 1.13
CA LYS A 24 -2.18 -18.87 1.78
C LYS A 24 -3.66 -18.84 2.14
N THR A 25 -4.33 -19.99 2.05
CA THR A 25 -5.76 -20.15 2.34
C THR A 25 -6.08 -21.24 3.36
N ASP A 26 -5.10 -22.05 3.74
CA ASP A 26 -5.22 -23.25 4.56
C ASP A 26 -4.76 -23.04 6.01
N ARG A 27 -4.58 -21.78 6.42
CA ARG A 27 -4.19 -21.40 7.78
C ARG A 27 -5.40 -21.36 8.71
N GLU A 28 -5.23 -21.88 9.92
CA GLU A 28 -6.18 -21.66 11.00
C GLU A 28 -6.30 -20.16 11.29
N TYR A 29 -7.53 -19.67 11.34
CA TYR A 29 -7.77 -18.26 11.64
C TYR A 29 -7.43 -17.96 13.10
N ARG A 30 -6.67 -16.89 13.27
CA ARG A 30 -6.22 -16.41 14.56
C ARG A 30 -6.66 -14.97 14.76
N GLU A 31 -7.57 -14.80 15.71
CA GLU A 31 -8.15 -13.50 16.06
C GLU A 31 -7.08 -12.48 16.52
N ASP A 32 -6.00 -12.95 17.15
CA ASP A 32 -4.91 -12.08 17.58
C ASP A 32 -4.08 -11.53 16.40
N ILE A 33 -3.91 -12.31 15.32
CA ILE A 33 -3.26 -11.84 14.09
C ILE A 33 -4.15 -10.80 13.40
N PHE A 34 -5.46 -11.08 13.29
CA PHE A 34 -6.42 -10.15 12.72
C PHE A 34 -6.40 -8.80 13.45
N ARG A 35 -6.49 -8.82 14.79
CA ARG A 35 -6.43 -7.62 15.62
C ARG A 35 -5.13 -6.86 15.47
N ALA A 36 -4.00 -7.55 15.40
CA ALA A 36 -2.70 -6.91 15.19
C ALA A 36 -2.62 -6.14 13.87
N TYR A 37 -3.30 -6.58 12.80
CA TYR A 37 -3.38 -5.80 11.56
C TYR A 37 -4.22 -4.54 11.72
N ILE A 38 -5.35 -4.61 12.42
CA ILE A 38 -6.20 -3.45 12.70
C ILE A 38 -5.46 -2.43 13.55
N GLU A 39 -4.90 -2.87 14.68
CA GLU A 39 -4.16 -2.02 15.62
C GLU A 39 -3.00 -1.29 14.91
N LYS A 40 -2.20 -2.01 14.10
CA LYS A 40 -1.11 -1.38 13.34
C LYS A 40 -1.61 -0.39 12.28
N SER A 41 -2.76 -0.67 11.68
CA SER A 41 -3.35 0.24 10.70
C SER A 41 -3.79 1.55 11.34
N ASP A 42 -4.48 1.46 12.49
CA ASP A 42 -4.95 2.58 13.28
C ASP A 42 -3.77 3.39 13.83
N GLU A 43 -2.79 2.74 14.46
CA GLU A 43 -1.56 3.39 14.96
C GLU A 43 -0.82 4.13 13.84
N SER A 44 -0.69 3.51 12.65
CA SER A 44 -0.02 4.14 11.51
C SER A 44 -0.78 5.38 11.02
N LEU A 45 -2.12 5.34 11.04
CA LEU A 45 -2.97 6.47 10.66
C LEU A 45 -2.89 7.60 11.69
N GLU A 46 -2.88 7.27 12.98
CA GLU A 46 -2.70 8.23 14.07
C GLU A 46 -1.35 8.94 13.96
N VAL A 47 -0.27 8.20 13.69
CA VAL A 47 1.06 8.80 13.46
C VAL A 47 1.06 9.70 12.23
N ALA A 48 0.44 9.29 11.11
CA ALA A 48 0.29 10.14 9.93
C ALA A 48 -0.46 11.45 10.24
N GLY A 49 -1.55 11.35 11.03
CA GLY A 49 -2.33 12.49 11.49
C GLY A 49 -1.52 13.42 12.38
N PHE A 50 -0.84 12.89 13.38
CA PHE A 50 0.03 13.67 14.27
C PHE A 50 1.11 14.43 13.49
N LEU A 51 1.79 13.76 12.56
CA LEU A 51 2.80 14.38 11.71
C LEU A 51 2.20 15.45 10.80
N SER A 52 1.03 15.19 10.20
CA SER A 52 0.34 16.15 9.34
C SER A 52 -0.16 17.38 10.10
N GLU A 53 -0.71 17.22 11.29
CA GLU A 53 -1.24 18.31 12.12
C GLU A 53 -0.13 19.23 12.64
N ASN A 54 1.04 18.67 12.92
CA ASN A 54 2.21 19.42 13.40
C ASN A 54 3.13 19.88 12.25
N GLU A 55 2.71 19.68 10.99
CA GLU A 55 3.48 20.04 9.78
C GLU A 55 4.91 19.44 9.78
N MET A 56 5.01 18.18 10.24
CA MET A 56 6.27 17.47 10.42
C MET A 56 6.47 16.43 9.33
N SER A 57 7.58 16.55 8.60
CA SER A 57 8.12 15.54 7.69
C SER A 57 7.10 14.94 6.70
N SER A 58 6.98 15.58 5.54
CA SER A 58 6.20 15.09 4.40
C SER A 58 6.59 13.68 3.96
N LEU A 59 7.85 13.30 4.14
CA LEU A 59 8.32 11.93 3.96
C LEU A 59 7.58 10.95 4.87
N TRP A 60 7.62 11.17 6.18
CA TRP A 60 7.04 10.23 7.14
C TRP A 60 5.52 10.21 7.09
N ILE A 61 4.86 11.34 6.78
CA ILE A 61 3.41 11.39 6.53
C ILE A 61 3.04 10.43 5.39
N THR A 62 3.74 10.48 4.25
CA THR A 62 3.46 9.58 3.12
C THR A 62 3.71 8.11 3.48
N VAL A 63 4.81 7.82 4.17
CA VAL A 63 5.17 6.45 4.57
C VAL A 63 4.16 5.86 5.54
N THR A 64 3.81 6.56 6.62
CA THR A 64 2.88 6.03 7.62
C THR A 64 1.45 5.96 7.09
N SER A 65 1.06 6.88 6.20
CA SER A 65 -0.21 6.79 5.46
C SER A 65 -0.30 5.51 4.63
N TYR A 66 0.77 5.16 3.89
CA TYR A 66 0.81 3.92 3.12
C TYR A 66 0.74 2.68 4.03
N TYR A 67 1.52 2.63 5.11
CA TYR A 67 1.51 1.48 6.02
C TYR A 67 0.15 1.28 6.68
N SER A 68 -0.57 2.36 7.01
CA SER A 68 -1.95 2.26 7.47
C SER A 68 -2.82 1.53 6.45
N MET A 69 -2.77 1.93 5.17
CA MET A 69 -3.52 1.31 4.09
C MET A 69 -3.11 -0.15 3.86
N TYR A 70 -1.81 -0.45 3.92
CA TYR A 70 -1.29 -1.81 3.77
C TYR A 70 -1.80 -2.74 4.87
N TYR A 71 -1.80 -2.31 6.13
CA TYR A 71 -2.23 -3.14 7.24
C TYR A 71 -3.75 -3.41 7.21
N ILE A 72 -4.59 -2.40 6.92
CA ILE A 72 -6.04 -2.64 6.81
C ILE A 72 -6.38 -3.50 5.60
N ALA A 73 -5.64 -3.37 4.48
CA ALA A 73 -5.78 -4.26 3.33
C ALA A 73 -5.48 -5.72 3.70
N ASN A 74 -4.40 -5.95 4.45
CA ASN A 74 -4.07 -7.28 4.94
C ASN A 74 -5.09 -7.79 5.96
N ALA A 75 -5.67 -6.93 6.79
CA ALA A 75 -6.78 -7.31 7.68
C ALA A 75 -8.00 -7.81 6.87
N VAL A 76 -8.36 -7.11 5.79
CA VAL A 76 -9.47 -7.51 4.90
C VAL A 76 -9.18 -8.85 4.23
N LEU A 77 -7.98 -9.03 3.67
CA LEU A 77 -7.58 -10.32 3.08
C LEU A 77 -7.62 -11.44 4.12
N TYR A 78 -7.12 -11.18 5.33
CA TYR A 78 -7.10 -12.15 6.43
C TYR A 78 -8.51 -12.53 6.91
N HIS A 79 -9.41 -11.56 7.03
CA HIS A 79 -10.85 -11.77 7.30
C HIS A 79 -11.49 -12.67 6.23
N MET A 80 -11.07 -12.50 4.97
CA MET A 80 -11.46 -13.34 3.83
C MET A 80 -10.74 -14.70 3.76
N ARG A 81 -9.98 -15.09 4.79
CA ARG A 81 -9.18 -16.34 4.87
C ARG A 81 -7.98 -16.38 3.91
N TYR A 82 -7.42 -15.24 3.55
CA TYR A 82 -6.18 -15.14 2.78
C TYR A 82 -5.06 -14.53 3.63
N GLU A 83 -3.93 -15.22 3.77
CA GLU A 83 -2.74 -14.70 4.45
C GLU A 83 -1.63 -14.42 3.44
N VAL A 84 -1.19 -13.17 3.36
CA VAL A 84 -0.06 -12.75 2.52
C VAL A 84 1.26 -13.08 3.23
N SER A 85 2.25 -13.59 2.49
CA SER A 85 3.59 -13.85 3.02
C SER A 85 4.68 -13.67 1.95
N GLY A 86 5.93 -13.61 2.40
CA GLY A 86 7.10 -13.48 1.54
C GLY A 86 7.58 -12.05 1.32
N GLU A 87 8.72 -11.92 0.65
CA GLU A 87 9.46 -10.65 0.49
C GLU A 87 8.72 -9.64 -0.41
N ILE A 88 7.90 -10.14 -1.35
CA ILE A 88 7.07 -9.31 -2.25
C ILE A 88 5.65 -9.05 -1.72
N SER A 89 5.46 -9.09 -0.40
CA SER A 89 4.13 -9.02 0.26
C SER A 89 3.28 -7.82 -0.19
N HIS A 90 3.91 -6.68 -0.46
CA HIS A 90 3.22 -5.48 -0.91
C HIS A 90 2.59 -5.67 -2.30
N LYS A 91 3.31 -6.27 -3.27
CA LYS A 91 2.76 -6.59 -4.59
C LYS A 91 1.65 -7.64 -4.51
N VAL A 92 1.87 -8.68 -3.71
CA VAL A 92 0.88 -9.75 -3.48
C VAL A 92 -0.41 -9.16 -2.90
N THR A 93 -0.29 -8.23 -1.94
CA THR A 93 -1.44 -7.51 -1.37
C THR A 93 -2.21 -6.76 -2.46
N CYS A 94 -1.54 -5.95 -3.29
CA CYS A 94 -2.19 -5.19 -4.36
C CYS A 94 -2.93 -6.09 -5.36
N ASP A 95 -2.26 -7.11 -5.89
CA ASP A 95 -2.87 -8.05 -6.84
C ASP A 95 -4.05 -8.81 -6.23
N ALA A 96 -3.94 -9.21 -4.96
CA ALA A 96 -5.02 -9.86 -4.23
C ALA A 96 -6.23 -8.94 -4.06
N LEU A 97 -6.02 -7.65 -3.73
CA LEU A 97 -7.12 -6.68 -3.65
C LEU A 97 -7.80 -6.47 -5.02
N ILE A 98 -7.03 -6.33 -6.09
CA ILE A 98 -7.56 -6.15 -7.46
C ILE A 98 -8.39 -7.37 -7.87
N HIS A 99 -7.93 -8.57 -7.56
CA HIS A 99 -8.62 -9.78 -7.95
C HIS A 99 -9.84 -10.09 -7.07
N LEU A 100 -9.66 -10.05 -5.74
CA LEU A 100 -10.62 -10.60 -4.77
C LEU A 100 -11.57 -9.54 -4.18
N VAL A 101 -11.13 -8.28 -4.13
CA VAL A 101 -11.82 -7.22 -3.37
C VAL A 101 -12.38 -6.12 -4.27
N ARG A 102 -11.80 -5.85 -5.46
CA ARG A 102 -12.18 -4.69 -6.30
C ARG A 102 -13.69 -4.56 -6.54
N GLY A 103 -14.39 -5.68 -6.74
CA GLY A 103 -15.84 -5.68 -7.02
C GLY A 103 -16.70 -5.20 -5.86
N LYS A 104 -16.12 -5.06 -4.66
CA LYS A 104 -16.76 -4.58 -3.43
C LYS A 104 -16.38 -3.13 -3.09
N LEU A 105 -15.43 -2.55 -3.82
CA LEU A 105 -14.89 -1.20 -3.59
C LEU A 105 -15.16 -0.29 -4.80
N LYS A 106 -15.05 1.02 -4.60
CA LYS A 106 -15.00 1.96 -5.73
C LYS A 106 -13.65 1.79 -6.44
N ASN A 107 -13.67 1.70 -7.78
CA ASN A 107 -12.48 1.42 -8.59
C ASN A 107 -11.30 2.37 -8.31
N ASN A 108 -11.55 3.64 -7.97
CA ASN A 108 -10.51 4.63 -7.70
C ASN A 108 -9.72 4.35 -6.42
N LEU A 109 -10.29 3.65 -5.44
CA LEU A 109 -9.62 3.39 -4.15
C LEU A 109 -8.43 2.43 -4.30
N ILE A 110 -8.50 1.51 -5.27
CA ILE A 110 -7.41 0.57 -5.54
C ILE A 110 -6.26 1.27 -6.27
N GLU A 111 -6.57 2.15 -7.22
CA GLU A 111 -5.56 2.98 -7.90
C GLU A 111 -4.85 3.91 -6.91
N GLU A 112 -5.60 4.57 -6.03
CA GLU A 112 -5.03 5.44 -4.99
C GLU A 112 -4.12 4.67 -4.03
N PHE A 113 -4.34 3.37 -3.84
CA PHE A 113 -3.48 2.50 -3.05
C PHE A 113 -2.20 2.08 -3.78
N GLU A 114 -2.27 1.72 -5.06
CA GLU A 114 -1.08 1.46 -5.89
C GLU A 114 -0.21 2.72 -6.02
N ASP A 115 -0.82 3.89 -6.24
CA ASP A 115 -0.10 5.17 -6.27
C ASP A 115 0.62 5.45 -4.94
N ALA A 116 -0.07 5.23 -3.80
CA ALA A 116 0.51 5.45 -2.48
C ALA A 116 1.66 4.47 -2.16
N GLN A 117 1.56 3.22 -2.65
CA GLN A 117 2.64 2.24 -2.59
C GLN A 117 3.87 2.73 -3.36
N ASP A 118 3.69 3.12 -4.62
CA ASP A 118 4.79 3.57 -5.47
C ASP A 118 5.47 4.81 -4.90
N GLU A 119 4.69 5.77 -4.40
CA GLU A 119 5.21 6.95 -3.71
C GLU A 119 6.00 6.57 -2.45
N ALA A 120 5.48 5.69 -1.60
CA ALA A 120 6.15 5.29 -0.37
C ALA A 120 7.43 4.48 -0.63
N LEU A 121 7.43 3.57 -1.60
CA LEU A 121 8.60 2.76 -1.98
C LEU A 121 9.72 3.63 -2.57
N GLN A 122 9.39 4.57 -3.47
CA GLN A 122 10.36 5.54 -4.00
C GLN A 122 11.03 6.38 -2.90
N LEU A 123 10.30 6.64 -1.81
CA LEU A 123 10.76 7.44 -0.70
C LEU A 123 11.59 6.65 0.34
N THR A 124 11.37 5.34 0.48
CA THR A 124 11.96 4.52 1.56
C THR A 124 13.04 3.54 1.09
N ASN A 125 12.87 2.89 -0.07
CA ASN A 125 13.80 1.91 -0.62
C ASN A 125 14.08 2.17 -2.12
N PRO A 126 14.87 3.19 -2.47
CA PRO A 126 15.13 3.56 -3.86
C PRO A 126 16.03 2.57 -4.64
N GLU A 127 16.61 1.55 -4.00
CA GLU A 127 17.60 0.63 -4.60
C GLU A 127 17.02 -0.76 -4.99
N GLU A 128 15.81 -1.11 -4.56
CA GLU A 128 15.18 -2.42 -4.80
C GLU A 128 14.32 -2.48 -6.08
N ALA A 129 14.34 -1.43 -6.91
CA ALA A 129 13.80 -1.47 -8.26
C ALA A 129 14.87 -2.00 -9.23
N ASP A 130 14.97 -3.33 -9.31
CA ASP A 130 15.88 -4.15 -10.14
C ASP A 130 16.43 -3.48 -11.42
N ASP A 131 17.65 -2.92 -11.34
CA ASP A 131 18.82 -3.20 -12.21
C ASP A 131 20.01 -2.32 -11.77
N ILE A 132 20.70 -2.74 -10.71
CA ILE A 132 21.53 -1.90 -9.81
C ILE A 132 22.69 -1.13 -10.48
N ILE A 133 23.09 -1.43 -11.72
CA ILE A 133 24.23 -0.74 -12.37
C ILE A 133 23.80 0.18 -13.53
N LEU A 134 22.70 -0.11 -14.22
CA LEU A 134 22.15 0.75 -15.28
C LEU A 134 21.09 1.74 -14.74
N THR A 135 20.36 1.36 -13.70
CA THR A 135 19.31 2.16 -13.04
C THR A 135 19.88 3.18 -12.06
N LEU A 136 21.06 2.95 -11.48
CA LEU A 136 21.69 3.88 -10.53
C LEU A 136 21.95 5.27 -11.15
N ASP A 137 22.43 5.35 -12.40
CA ASP A 137 22.71 6.65 -13.04
C ASP A 137 21.42 7.36 -13.54
N TYR A 138 20.36 6.59 -13.83
CA TYR A 138 19.03 7.09 -14.21
C TYR A 138 18.24 7.58 -12.99
N GLU A 139 18.20 6.79 -11.91
CA GLU A 139 17.52 7.13 -10.66
C GLU A 139 18.29 8.19 -9.86
N ARG A 140 19.63 8.25 -9.93
CA ARG A 140 20.39 9.38 -9.38
C ARG A 140 20.02 10.71 -10.04
N LYS A 141 19.74 10.74 -11.35
CA LYS A 141 19.27 11.94 -12.08
C LYS A 141 17.83 12.32 -11.72
N LYS A 142 16.92 11.36 -11.51
CA LYS A 142 15.55 11.60 -11.00
C LYS A 142 15.54 12.06 -9.54
N ARG A 143 16.38 11.48 -8.69
CA ARG A 143 16.56 11.85 -7.28
C ARG A 143 17.08 13.27 -7.11
N SER A 144 18.00 13.73 -7.98
CA SER A 144 18.38 15.15 -8.03
C SER A 144 17.16 16.06 -8.24
N LYS A 145 16.22 15.62 -9.09
CA LYS A 145 14.97 16.32 -9.38
C LYS A 145 13.97 16.31 -8.21
N PHE A 146 13.69 15.14 -7.64
CA PHE A 146 12.64 14.99 -6.61
C PHE A 146 13.10 15.47 -5.22
N GLN A 147 14.37 15.26 -4.88
CA GLN A 147 14.91 15.65 -3.59
C GLN A 147 15.28 17.14 -3.56
N TYR A 148 15.83 17.69 -4.64
CA TYR A 148 16.41 19.05 -4.69
C TYR A 148 15.73 20.06 -5.64
N GLU A 149 14.86 19.64 -6.58
CA GLU A 149 14.14 20.56 -7.50
C GLU A 149 12.64 20.70 -7.19
N MET A 150 12.03 19.77 -6.44
CA MET A 150 10.63 19.89 -6.01
C MET A 150 10.51 20.82 -4.81
N ASP A 151 9.75 21.90 -4.99
CA ASP A 151 9.46 22.89 -3.95
C ASP A 151 8.86 22.22 -2.70
N VAL A 152 9.22 22.72 -1.52
CA VAL A 152 8.77 22.16 -0.22
C VAL A 152 7.24 22.14 -0.15
N GLU A 153 6.61 23.17 -0.69
CA GLU A 153 5.14 23.27 -0.79
C GLU A 153 4.50 22.11 -1.58
N ILE A 154 5.17 21.62 -2.63
CA ILE A 154 4.68 20.49 -3.44
C ILE A 154 4.78 19.18 -2.65
N LYS A 155 5.84 19.00 -1.85
CA LYS A 155 6.01 17.81 -0.99
C LYS A 155 4.94 17.78 0.10
N ASP A 156 4.66 18.92 0.72
CA ASP A 156 3.66 19.03 1.78
C ASP A 156 2.24 18.83 1.25
N SER A 157 1.94 19.36 0.05
CA SER A 157 0.66 19.12 -0.62
C SER A 157 0.44 17.65 -0.97
N ARG A 158 1.49 16.93 -1.39
CA ARG A 158 1.40 15.50 -1.69
C ARG A 158 1.23 14.67 -0.41
N ALA A 159 1.99 14.97 0.64
CA ALA A 159 1.88 14.30 1.93
C ALA A 159 0.46 14.43 2.52
N LYS A 160 -0.13 15.63 2.49
CA LYS A 160 -1.53 15.84 2.89
C LYS A 160 -2.49 15.00 2.04
N THR A 161 -2.24 14.90 0.74
CA THR A 161 -3.03 14.04 -0.16
C THR A 161 -2.93 12.56 0.22
N SER A 162 -1.72 12.06 0.50
CA SER A 162 -1.51 10.67 0.95
C SER A 162 -2.28 10.39 2.25
N PHE A 163 -2.27 11.32 3.21
CA PHE A 163 -3.01 11.17 4.47
C PHE A 163 -4.53 11.15 4.26
N GLU A 164 -5.08 12.06 3.43
CA GLU A 164 -6.52 12.04 3.10
C GLU A 164 -6.94 10.75 2.40
N ARG A 165 -6.13 10.23 1.47
CA ARG A 165 -6.34 8.92 0.83
C ARG A 165 -6.35 7.80 1.85
N ALA A 166 -5.40 7.79 2.79
CA ALA A 166 -5.33 6.77 3.83
C ALA A 166 -6.57 6.76 4.72
N LYS A 167 -7.09 7.93 5.13
CA LYS A 167 -8.34 8.02 5.89
C LYS A 167 -9.53 7.43 5.12
N LEU A 168 -9.69 7.82 3.86
CA LEU A 168 -10.79 7.33 3.03
C LEU A 168 -10.68 5.82 2.78
N PHE A 169 -9.49 5.33 2.45
CA PHE A 169 -9.24 3.91 2.20
C PHE A 169 -9.55 3.07 3.44
N ASN A 170 -9.06 3.48 4.62
CA ASN A 170 -9.35 2.81 5.88
C ASN A 170 -10.85 2.76 6.19
N LEU A 171 -11.56 3.87 5.98
CA LEU A 171 -13.01 3.92 6.16
C LEU A 171 -13.73 2.89 5.28
N GLU A 172 -13.37 2.79 4.00
CA GLU A 172 -14.02 1.87 3.05
C GLU A 172 -13.63 0.41 3.33
N MET A 173 -12.38 0.14 3.69
CA MET A 173 -11.92 -1.20 4.06
C MET A 173 -12.56 -1.71 5.35
N ASN A 174 -12.73 -0.85 6.36
CA ASN A 174 -13.41 -1.21 7.60
C ASN A 174 -14.86 -1.69 7.38
N LYS A 175 -15.57 -1.16 6.38
CA LYS A 175 -16.92 -1.64 6.02
C LYS A 175 -16.92 -3.10 5.55
N LEU A 176 -15.80 -3.58 5.02
CA LEU A 176 -15.65 -4.98 4.58
C LEU A 176 -15.38 -5.94 5.75
N LEU A 177 -15.04 -5.43 6.93
CA LEU A 177 -14.72 -6.21 8.13
C LEU A 177 -15.92 -6.43 9.05
N ILE A 178 -16.95 -5.59 8.94
CA ILE A 178 -18.17 -5.65 9.77
C ILE A 178 -19.20 -6.65 9.19
N ASN A 179 -18.97 -7.14 7.96
CA ASN A 179 -19.84 -8.09 7.27
C ASN A 179 -19.35 -9.54 7.37
#